data_AF-S9R5K1-F1
#
_entry.id   AF-S9R5K1-F1
#
_cell.length_a   1.000
_cell.length_b   1.000
_cell.length_c   1.000
_cell.angle_alpha   90.00
_cell.angle_beta   90.00
_cell.angle_gamma   90.00
#
_symmetry.space_group_name_H-M   'P 1'
#
loop_
_entity.id
_entity.type
_entity.pdbx_description
1 polymer ?
#
loop_
_entity_poly.entity_id
_entity_poly.type
_entity_poly.pdbx_seq_one_letter_code
_entity_poly.pdbx_strand_id
1 'polypeptide(L)'
;MPTRAGRHTSRIGERGYPVTDQDAHPSVTSMRDRIDPLIEERAPWLTRPGLHVKLARALLNKALSYDRTVALGERYRDWSTADLMADLGRMLVRDVTVSGLQNIPRHGPALIVANHPTGIADGIVLWHLLHPIRPDLYFYANRDILRVLPQMADSIAPVEWRQEKRSHAKTRETMAYTKQAVEAGRLGVIFPSGRLAKRRGLRLHERPWMASAAMLARKFELPVIPVNIRARNSVLFYLFDAIHPTLRDITLFHEMLNKDRQPFVVTVGEPISPSALSGSSEEGIELLRRATLALGGRADHTVSMISATRRPVLRF
;
A
#
# COMPACT_ATOMS: atom_id res chain seq x y z
N MET A 1 -39.12 29.13 74.66
CA MET A 1 -38.04 29.55 75.59
C MET A 1 -38.12 28.70 76.84
N PRO A 2 -37.03 28.50 77.62
CA PRO A 2 -35.64 28.93 77.39
C PRO A 2 -34.86 27.86 76.58
N THR A 3 -33.53 27.70 76.51
CA THR A 3 -32.36 28.48 77.01
C THR A 3 -31.27 28.57 75.91
N ARG A 4 -29.98 28.68 76.26
CA ARG A 4 -28.80 28.67 75.37
C ARG A 4 -27.60 28.01 76.07
N ALA A 5 -26.52 27.77 75.30
CA ALA A 5 -25.18 27.26 75.68
C ALA A 5 -25.05 25.74 75.93
N GLY A 6 -24.02 25.04 75.43
CA GLY A 6 -22.94 25.42 74.51
C GLY A 6 -21.67 24.59 74.77
N ARG A 7 -20.98 24.08 73.73
CA ARG A 7 -19.63 23.49 73.88
C ARG A 7 -18.82 23.47 72.57
N HIS A 8 -17.50 23.41 72.76
CA HIS A 8 -16.44 23.66 71.79
C HIS A 8 -16.37 22.74 70.57
N THR A 9 -15.85 23.34 69.51
CA THR A 9 -15.12 22.75 68.38
C THR A 9 -14.08 21.69 68.75
N SER A 10 -13.94 20.67 67.91
CA SER A 10 -12.63 20.14 67.49
C SER A 10 -12.76 19.38 66.16
N ARG A 11 -11.80 19.57 65.26
CA ARG A 11 -11.75 18.88 63.95
C ARG A 11 -11.15 17.48 64.11
N ILE A 12 -11.74 16.48 63.46
CA ILE A 12 -11.02 15.31 62.96
C ILE A 12 -11.45 15.14 61.50
N GLY A 13 -10.48 15.04 60.60
CA GLY A 13 -10.73 15.08 59.16
C GLY A 13 -11.00 13.71 58.55
N GLU A 14 -12.13 13.55 57.89
CA GLU A 14 -12.30 12.46 56.92
C GLU A 14 -11.61 12.84 55.62
N ARG A 15 -10.64 12.01 55.22
CA ARG A 15 -9.93 12.15 53.95
C ARG A 15 -10.88 11.75 52.83
N GLY A 16 -11.36 12.73 52.07
CA GLY A 16 -11.96 12.47 50.76
C GLY A 16 -10.93 11.78 49.88
N TYR A 17 -11.14 10.50 49.59
CA TYR A 17 -10.42 9.83 48.52
C TYR A 17 -10.84 10.48 47.20
N PRO A 18 -9.90 10.90 46.33
CA PRO A 18 -10.26 11.25 44.97
C PRO A 18 -10.83 10.00 44.30
N VAL A 19 -12.01 10.12 43.71
CA VAL A 19 -12.50 9.12 42.76
C VAL A 19 -11.50 9.12 41.60
N THR A 20 -10.64 8.11 41.55
CA THR A 20 -9.74 7.92 40.42
C THR A 20 -10.59 7.62 39.21
N ASP A 21 -10.44 8.44 38.17
CA ASP A 21 -11.00 8.23 36.85
C ASP A 21 -10.34 6.98 36.21
N GLN A 22 -10.82 5.81 36.64
CA GLN A 22 -10.32 4.48 36.26
C GLN A 22 -11.24 3.78 35.25
N ASP A 23 -12.34 4.43 34.87
CA ASP A 23 -13.17 4.10 33.71
C ASP A 23 -12.67 4.81 32.44
N ALA A 24 -11.35 4.99 32.34
CA ALA A 24 -10.67 5.26 31.10
C ALA A 24 -10.83 4.03 30.18
N HIS A 25 -11.94 3.98 29.45
CA HIS A 25 -12.11 3.10 28.29
C HIS A 25 -10.80 3.15 27.47
N PRO A 26 -10.20 2.00 27.11
CA PRO A 26 -8.95 2.00 26.36
C PRO A 26 -9.14 2.84 25.11
N SER A 27 -8.41 3.95 25.02
CA SER A 27 -8.71 5.00 24.07
C SER A 27 -8.67 4.42 22.66
N VAL A 28 -9.86 4.32 22.04
CA VAL A 28 -10.03 3.71 20.72
C VAL A 28 -9.21 4.55 19.75
N THR A 29 -8.02 4.06 19.43
CA THR A 29 -6.99 4.84 18.74
C THR A 29 -7.57 5.32 17.42
N SER A 30 -7.70 6.63 17.29
CA SER A 30 -8.35 7.21 16.12
C SER A 30 -7.51 6.93 14.89
N MET A 31 -8.13 6.93 13.73
CA MET A 31 -7.40 6.74 12.48
C MET A 31 -6.42 7.91 12.24
N ARG A 32 -6.68 9.09 12.82
CA ARG A 32 -5.72 10.21 12.87
C ARG A 32 -4.47 9.83 13.67
N ASP A 33 -4.62 9.23 14.84
CA ASP A 33 -3.48 8.81 15.69
C ASP A 33 -2.60 7.75 15.00
N ARG A 34 -3.16 6.96 14.07
CA ARG A 34 -2.39 6.01 13.24
C ARG A 34 -1.73 6.65 12.02
N ILE A 35 -2.37 7.64 11.40
CA ILE A 35 -1.92 8.28 10.14
C ILE A 35 -0.97 9.46 10.39
N ASP A 36 -1.24 10.32 11.36
CA ASP A 36 -0.48 11.56 11.56
C ASP A 36 1.00 11.30 11.87
N PRO A 37 1.40 10.36 12.74
CA PRO A 37 2.82 10.03 12.92
C PRO A 37 3.53 9.60 11.63
N LEU A 38 2.82 8.94 10.70
CA LEU A 38 3.38 8.57 9.39
C LEU A 38 3.55 9.79 8.47
N ILE A 39 2.65 10.76 8.55
CA ILE A 39 2.80 12.05 7.85
C ILE A 39 3.99 12.80 8.43
N GLU A 40 4.11 12.89 9.75
CA GLU A 40 5.20 13.63 10.42
C GLU A 40 6.58 13.02 10.14
N GLU A 41 6.70 11.69 10.18
CA GLU A 41 7.94 10.98 9.80
C GLU A 41 8.37 11.19 8.34
N ARG A 42 7.43 11.45 7.43
CA ARG A 42 7.68 11.72 6.00
C ARG A 42 7.74 13.22 5.68
N ALA A 43 7.18 14.05 6.56
CA ALA A 43 7.02 15.49 6.44
C ALA A 43 7.44 16.28 7.69
N PRO A 44 8.68 16.17 8.23
CA PRO A 44 9.08 16.92 9.43
C PRO A 44 9.05 18.45 9.28
N TRP A 45 8.81 18.96 8.08
CA TRP A 45 8.59 20.38 7.82
C TRP A 45 7.13 20.82 8.06
N LEU A 46 6.15 19.91 8.00
CA LEU A 46 4.73 20.18 8.27
C LEU A 46 4.40 20.35 9.76
N THR A 47 5.33 19.97 10.65
CA THR A 47 5.22 20.16 12.11
C THR A 47 5.93 21.40 12.63
N ARG A 48 6.66 22.12 11.76
CA ARG A 48 7.40 23.34 12.15
C ARG A 48 6.44 24.48 12.54
N PRO A 49 6.76 25.27 13.58
CA PRO A 49 5.94 26.42 13.94
C PRO A 49 6.01 27.50 12.86
N GLY A 50 4.85 28.00 12.43
CA GLY A 50 4.75 29.10 11.47
C GLY A 50 3.37 29.21 10.84
N LEU A 51 2.89 30.44 10.60
CA LEU A 51 1.59 30.67 9.96
C LEU A 51 1.56 30.11 8.52
N HIS A 52 2.68 30.22 7.80
CA HIS A 52 2.85 29.67 6.46
C HIS A 52 2.75 28.13 6.44
N VAL A 53 3.29 27.43 7.46
CA VAL A 53 3.16 25.98 7.61
C VAL A 53 1.72 25.57 7.92
N LYS A 54 1.04 26.30 8.83
CA LYS A 54 -0.38 26.07 9.12
C LYS A 54 -1.26 26.23 7.87
N LEU A 55 -1.03 27.28 7.08
CA LEU A 55 -1.75 27.51 5.82
C LEU A 55 -1.44 26.40 4.79
N ALA A 56 -0.18 26.00 4.64
CA ALA A 56 0.20 24.90 3.76
C ALA A 56 -0.45 23.56 4.19
N ARG A 57 -0.46 23.23 5.50
CA ARG A 57 -1.13 22.02 6.03
C ARG A 57 -2.63 22.05 5.75
N ALA A 58 -3.30 23.19 5.96
CA ALA A 58 -4.73 23.34 5.67
C ALA A 58 -5.06 23.18 4.17
N LEU A 59 -4.26 23.80 3.29
CA LEU A 59 -4.41 23.66 1.83
C LEU A 59 -4.16 22.23 1.36
N LEU A 60 -3.14 21.55 1.90
CA LEU A 60 -2.86 20.15 1.58
C LEU A 60 -3.96 19.20 2.10
N ASN A 61 -4.41 19.36 3.34
CA ASN A 61 -5.50 18.54 3.89
C ASN A 61 -6.77 18.64 3.02
N LYS A 62 -7.11 19.85 2.56
CA LYS A 62 -8.23 20.09 1.65
C LYS A 62 -8.00 19.49 0.26
N ALA A 63 -6.85 19.78 -0.36
CA ALA A 63 -6.50 19.31 -1.70
C ALA A 63 -6.39 17.78 -1.80
N LEU A 64 -5.92 17.14 -0.73
CA LEU A 64 -5.71 15.68 -0.67
C LEU A 64 -6.89 14.94 -0.01
N SER A 65 -7.97 15.65 0.33
CA SER A 65 -9.15 15.08 0.98
C SER A 65 -8.80 14.24 2.21
N TYR A 66 -7.91 14.77 3.06
CA TYR A 66 -7.39 14.06 4.24
C TYR A 66 -8.51 13.54 5.13
N ASP A 67 -9.55 14.34 5.39
CA ASP A 67 -10.70 13.92 6.21
C ASP A 67 -11.51 12.77 5.56
N ARG A 68 -11.53 12.67 4.23
CA ARG A 68 -12.11 11.49 3.53
C ARG A 68 -11.22 10.26 3.71
N THR A 69 -9.90 10.42 3.71
CA THR A 69 -8.94 9.32 3.97
C THR A 69 -9.09 8.80 5.40
N VAL A 70 -9.19 9.70 6.38
CA VAL A 70 -9.47 9.36 7.78
C VAL A 70 -10.83 8.66 7.90
N ALA A 71 -11.90 9.23 7.36
CA ALA A 71 -13.24 8.62 7.44
C ALA A 71 -13.32 7.23 6.76
N LEU A 72 -12.54 7.00 5.70
CA LEU A 72 -12.43 5.69 5.07
C LEU A 72 -11.68 4.68 5.94
N GLY A 73 -10.57 5.11 6.56
CA GLY A 73 -9.84 4.25 7.49
C GLY A 73 -10.63 3.96 8.77
N GLU A 74 -11.38 4.93 9.29
CA GLU A 74 -12.37 4.72 10.36
C GLU A 74 -13.40 3.65 9.96
N ARG A 75 -14.01 3.78 8.77
CA ARG A 75 -14.99 2.80 8.24
C ARG A 75 -14.43 1.38 8.16
N TYR A 76 -13.17 1.22 7.75
CA TYR A 76 -12.55 -0.09 7.59
C TYR A 76 -11.74 -0.57 8.80
N ARG A 77 -11.67 0.19 9.92
CA ARG A 77 -10.80 -0.13 11.07
C ARG A 77 -10.97 -1.58 11.51
N ASP A 78 -12.22 -2.01 11.64
CA ASP A 78 -12.62 -3.27 12.27
C ASP A 78 -13.11 -4.31 11.24
N TRP A 79 -12.92 -4.03 9.94
CA TRP A 79 -13.26 -4.95 8.85
C TRP A 79 -12.16 -5.99 8.66
N SER A 80 -12.53 -7.20 8.22
CA SER A 80 -11.56 -8.19 7.77
C SER A 80 -10.80 -7.68 6.55
N THR A 81 -9.59 -8.19 6.35
CA THR A 81 -8.78 -7.85 5.16
C THR A 81 -9.47 -8.25 3.86
N ALA A 82 -10.25 -9.33 3.85
CA ALA A 82 -11.01 -9.75 2.68
C ALA A 82 -12.16 -8.78 2.36
N ASP A 83 -12.96 -8.38 3.35
CA ASP A 83 -14.08 -7.45 3.17
C ASP A 83 -13.61 -6.06 2.72
N LEU A 84 -12.53 -5.58 3.36
CA LEU A 84 -11.86 -4.32 3.04
C LEU A 84 -11.40 -4.31 1.58
N MET A 85 -10.67 -5.34 1.16
CA MET A 85 -10.14 -5.44 -0.21
C MET A 85 -11.25 -5.68 -1.24
N ALA A 86 -12.35 -6.36 -0.87
CA ALA A 86 -13.52 -6.54 -1.73
C ALA A 86 -14.33 -5.26 -1.95
N ASP A 87 -14.50 -4.40 -0.93
CA ASP A 87 -15.17 -3.10 -1.08
C ASP A 87 -14.31 -2.12 -1.88
N LEU A 88 -13.01 -2.02 -1.57
CA LEU A 88 -12.06 -1.24 -2.36
C LEU A 88 -11.96 -1.73 -3.82
N GLY A 89 -12.00 -3.05 -4.03
CA GLY A 89 -12.07 -3.67 -5.35
C GLY A 89 -13.31 -3.21 -6.12
N ARG A 90 -14.51 -3.32 -5.54
CA ARG A 90 -15.76 -2.84 -6.16
C ARG A 90 -15.76 -1.33 -6.45
N MET A 91 -15.02 -0.52 -5.69
CA MET A 91 -14.86 0.91 -5.97
C MET A 91 -13.95 1.19 -7.18
N LEU A 92 -12.90 0.39 -7.38
CA LEU A 92 -11.86 0.60 -8.40
C LEU A 92 -12.12 -0.14 -9.72
N VAL A 93 -12.65 -1.37 -9.66
CA VAL A 93 -12.74 -2.32 -10.78
C VAL A 93 -14.02 -2.07 -11.59
N ARG A 94 -14.19 -0.84 -12.08
CA ARG A 94 -15.33 -0.46 -12.96
C ARG A 94 -15.03 -0.54 -14.46
N ASP A 95 -13.75 -0.62 -14.80
CA ASP A 95 -13.24 -0.50 -16.17
C ASP A 95 -11.93 -1.31 -16.26
N VAL A 96 -12.06 -2.64 -16.21
CA VAL A 96 -10.91 -3.55 -16.13
C VAL A 96 -11.02 -4.62 -17.21
N THR A 97 -10.03 -4.66 -18.10
CA THR A 97 -9.84 -5.78 -19.04
C THR A 97 -8.72 -6.65 -18.51
N VAL A 98 -8.94 -7.97 -18.44
CA VAL A 98 -7.94 -8.93 -17.97
C VAL A 98 -7.78 -10.09 -18.96
N SER A 99 -6.55 -10.57 -19.12
CA SER A 99 -6.23 -11.76 -19.91
C SER A 99 -5.14 -12.60 -19.23
N GLY A 100 -5.11 -13.90 -19.53
CA GLY A 100 -4.08 -14.82 -19.04
C GLY A 100 -4.31 -15.39 -17.64
N LEU A 101 -5.46 -15.14 -16.98
CA LEU A 101 -5.75 -15.64 -15.63
C LEU A 101 -5.64 -17.17 -15.49
N GLN A 102 -5.79 -17.92 -16.59
CA GLN A 102 -5.57 -19.37 -16.61
C GLN A 102 -4.11 -19.78 -16.32
N ASN A 103 -3.15 -18.86 -16.44
CA ASN A 103 -1.74 -19.09 -16.14
C ASN A 103 -1.44 -19.01 -14.63
N ILE A 104 -2.40 -18.61 -13.80
CA ILE A 104 -2.26 -18.57 -12.34
C ILE A 104 -2.34 -20.00 -11.80
N PRO A 105 -1.30 -20.51 -11.09
CA PRO A 105 -1.36 -21.84 -10.51
C PRO A 105 -2.41 -21.88 -9.38
N ARG A 106 -3.36 -22.83 -9.47
CA ARG A 106 -4.45 -23.00 -8.49
C ARG A 106 -3.99 -23.49 -7.12
N HIS A 107 -2.84 -24.16 -7.06
CA HIS A 107 -2.29 -24.76 -5.85
C HIS A 107 -0.76 -24.57 -5.83
N GLY A 108 -0.16 -24.76 -4.66
CA GLY A 108 1.29 -24.65 -4.48
C GLY A 108 1.79 -23.21 -4.44
N PRO A 109 2.99 -23.00 -3.86
CA PRO A 109 3.56 -21.68 -3.67
C PRO A 109 4.07 -21.13 -5.00
N ALA A 110 3.86 -19.85 -5.23
CA ALA A 110 4.27 -19.16 -6.44
C ALA A 110 4.45 -17.66 -6.19
N LEU A 111 5.14 -16.96 -7.10
CA LEU A 111 5.40 -15.52 -6.98
C LEU A 111 4.93 -14.77 -8.22
N ILE A 112 3.98 -13.86 -8.07
CA ILE A 112 3.66 -12.87 -9.10
C ILE A 112 4.64 -11.71 -9.02
N VAL A 113 5.23 -11.34 -10.16
CA VAL A 113 6.01 -10.11 -10.32
C VAL A 113 5.27 -9.16 -11.25
N ALA A 114 5.06 -7.93 -10.80
CA ALA A 114 4.29 -6.93 -11.56
C ALA A 114 4.99 -5.57 -11.65
N ASN A 115 4.74 -4.85 -12.74
CA ASN A 115 5.05 -3.42 -12.83
C ASN A 115 4.05 -2.60 -11.99
N HIS A 116 4.42 -1.38 -11.59
CA HIS A 116 3.68 -0.62 -10.56
C HIS A 116 3.33 0.80 -11.02
N PRO A 117 2.42 0.96 -12.00
CA PRO A 117 2.09 2.25 -12.59
C PRO A 117 1.25 3.17 -11.69
N THR A 118 0.42 2.63 -10.77
CA THR A 118 -0.57 3.41 -10.02
C THR A 118 -0.54 3.22 -8.50
N GLY A 119 0.22 2.27 -7.97
CA GLY A 119 0.51 2.16 -6.53
C GLY A 119 -0.50 1.28 -5.80
N ILE A 120 -1.05 1.76 -4.68
CA ILE A 120 -1.99 1.00 -3.82
C ILE A 120 -3.14 0.36 -4.65
N ALA A 121 -3.67 1.09 -5.64
CA ALA A 121 -4.71 0.58 -6.52
C ALA A 121 -4.29 -0.62 -7.40
N ASP A 122 -3.01 -0.73 -7.77
CA ASP A 122 -2.50 -1.91 -8.51
C ASP A 122 -2.61 -3.17 -7.64
N GLY A 123 -2.29 -3.05 -6.35
CA GLY A 123 -2.44 -4.14 -5.38
C GLY A 123 -3.90 -4.55 -5.17
N ILE A 124 -4.81 -3.58 -5.07
CA ILE A 124 -6.25 -3.85 -4.92
C ILE A 124 -6.84 -4.49 -6.19
N VAL A 125 -6.48 -4.00 -7.38
CA VAL A 125 -6.94 -4.58 -8.65
C VAL A 125 -6.41 -6.01 -8.81
N LEU A 126 -5.13 -6.27 -8.52
CA LEU A 126 -4.61 -7.64 -8.54
C LEU A 126 -5.30 -8.53 -7.51
N TRP A 127 -5.52 -8.06 -6.26
CA TRP A 127 -6.25 -8.84 -5.26
C TRP A 127 -7.65 -9.19 -5.76
N HIS A 128 -8.40 -8.24 -6.30
CA HIS A 128 -9.77 -8.46 -6.78
C HIS A 128 -9.83 -9.47 -7.95
N LEU A 129 -8.85 -9.44 -8.86
CA LEU A 129 -8.77 -10.37 -9.99
C LEU A 129 -8.30 -11.78 -9.58
N LEU A 130 -7.45 -11.88 -8.56
CA LEU A 130 -6.78 -13.13 -8.18
C LEU A 130 -7.46 -13.86 -7.02
N HIS A 131 -8.10 -13.16 -6.08
CA HIS A 131 -8.72 -13.74 -4.89
C HIS A 131 -9.78 -14.84 -5.20
N PRO A 132 -10.61 -14.72 -6.25
CA PRO A 132 -11.51 -15.80 -6.66
C PRO A 132 -10.82 -17.09 -7.17
N ILE A 133 -9.53 -17.01 -7.53
CA ILE A 133 -8.72 -18.15 -8.00
C ILE A 133 -7.83 -18.67 -6.87
N ARG A 134 -7.32 -17.76 -6.04
CA ARG A 134 -6.35 -17.97 -4.95
C ARG A 134 -6.75 -17.10 -3.76
N PRO A 135 -7.55 -17.62 -2.81
CA PRO A 135 -8.01 -16.84 -1.66
C PRO A 135 -6.88 -16.51 -0.66
N ASP A 136 -5.75 -17.21 -0.79
CA ASP A 136 -4.61 -17.30 0.09
C ASP A 136 -3.46 -16.31 -0.21
N LEU A 137 -3.74 -15.29 -1.03
CA LEU A 137 -2.80 -14.24 -1.45
C LEU A 137 -2.03 -13.58 -0.30
N TYR A 138 -0.80 -13.13 -0.59
CA TYR A 138 -0.11 -12.13 0.23
C TYR A 138 0.72 -11.16 -0.64
N PHE A 139 0.94 -9.95 -0.13
CA PHE A 139 1.63 -8.87 -0.86
C PHE A 139 2.87 -8.40 -0.11
N TYR A 140 3.98 -8.20 -0.82
CA TYR A 140 5.15 -7.51 -0.28
C TYR A 140 4.90 -6.00 -0.27
N ALA A 141 4.63 -5.42 0.90
CA ALA A 141 4.26 -4.02 1.04
C ALA A 141 4.99 -3.34 2.21
N ASN A 142 5.12 -2.01 2.14
CA ASN A 142 5.76 -1.22 3.20
C ASN A 142 5.07 -1.45 4.55
N ARG A 143 5.83 -1.82 5.59
CA ARG A 143 5.30 -2.14 6.93
C ARG A 143 4.45 -1.03 7.57
N ASP A 144 4.55 0.22 7.09
CA ASP A 144 3.68 1.31 7.52
C ASP A 144 2.18 0.99 7.34
N ILE A 145 1.78 0.13 6.38
CA ILE A 145 0.38 -0.27 6.23
C ILE A 145 -0.15 -0.97 7.49
N LEU A 146 0.69 -1.77 8.15
CA LEU A 146 0.33 -2.49 9.39
C LEU A 146 0.24 -1.57 10.62
N ARG A 147 0.76 -0.34 10.54
CA ARG A 147 0.55 0.69 11.57
C ARG A 147 -0.84 1.35 11.45
N VAL A 148 -1.41 1.36 10.24
CA VAL A 148 -2.73 1.93 9.93
C VAL A 148 -3.82 0.87 10.05
N LEU A 149 -3.59 -0.29 9.42
CA LEU A 149 -4.50 -1.43 9.30
C LEU A 149 -3.80 -2.73 9.79
N PRO A 150 -3.69 -2.94 11.12
CA PRO A 150 -3.04 -4.12 11.68
C PRO A 150 -3.66 -5.46 11.24
N GLN A 151 -4.97 -5.48 10.91
CA GLN A 151 -5.66 -6.68 10.43
C GLN A 151 -5.09 -7.25 9.12
N MET A 152 -4.32 -6.45 8.38
CA MET A 152 -3.69 -6.88 7.13
C MET A 152 -2.44 -7.74 7.35
N ALA A 153 -2.04 -8.00 8.60
CA ALA A 153 -0.85 -8.79 8.93
C ALA A 153 -0.81 -10.16 8.21
N ASP A 154 -1.94 -10.86 8.10
CA ASP A 154 -2.02 -12.18 7.46
C ASP A 154 -1.88 -12.15 5.93
N SER A 155 -1.99 -10.98 5.29
CA SER A 155 -1.91 -10.80 3.84
C SER A 155 -0.77 -9.87 3.40
N ILE A 156 0.07 -9.40 4.32
CA ILE A 156 1.16 -8.46 4.03
C ILE A 156 2.48 -9.04 4.55
N ALA A 157 3.40 -9.34 3.62
CA ALA A 157 4.81 -9.53 3.96
C ALA A 157 5.43 -8.12 4.16
N PRO A 158 5.77 -7.71 5.40
CA PRO A 158 6.25 -6.36 5.66
C PRO A 158 7.65 -6.18 5.07
N VAL A 159 7.83 -5.17 4.20
CA VAL A 159 9.14 -4.79 3.66
C VAL A 159 9.58 -3.40 4.10
N GLU A 160 10.89 -3.21 4.22
CA GLU A 160 11.52 -1.91 4.46
C GLU A 160 12.22 -1.41 3.18
N TRP A 161 11.63 -0.38 2.59
CA TRP A 161 12.02 0.19 1.30
C TRP A 161 12.95 1.40 1.44
N ARG A 162 12.98 2.05 2.62
CA ARG A 162 13.97 3.09 2.93
C ARG A 162 15.28 2.44 3.35
N GLN A 163 16.35 2.65 2.58
CA GLN A 163 17.64 2.01 2.83
C GLN A 163 18.17 2.37 4.22
N GLU A 164 18.02 3.64 4.61
CA GLU A 164 18.42 4.18 5.93
C GLU A 164 17.70 3.53 7.12
N LYS A 165 16.51 2.96 6.91
CA LYS A 165 15.71 2.30 7.96
C LYS A 165 15.81 0.77 7.93
N ARG A 166 16.52 0.17 6.97
CA ARG A 166 16.71 -1.29 6.89
C ARG A 166 17.53 -1.79 8.08
N SER A 167 17.14 -2.93 8.63
CA SER A 167 17.88 -3.62 9.68
C SER A 167 17.79 -5.13 9.48
N HIS A 168 18.77 -5.87 9.98
CA HIS A 168 18.76 -7.34 9.92
C HIS A 168 17.52 -7.95 10.58
N ALA A 169 16.97 -7.31 11.62
CA ALA A 169 15.74 -7.73 12.27
C ALA A 169 14.52 -7.63 11.33
N LYS A 170 14.33 -6.50 10.65
CA LYS A 170 13.25 -6.31 9.66
C LYS A 170 13.38 -7.28 8.49
N THR A 171 14.60 -7.47 7.96
CA THR A 171 14.82 -8.45 6.89
C THR A 171 14.53 -9.88 7.35
N ARG A 172 14.89 -10.24 8.59
CA ARG A 172 14.56 -11.56 9.18
C ARG A 172 13.05 -11.75 9.32
N GLU A 173 12.31 -10.74 9.75
CA GLU A 173 10.84 -10.73 9.82
C GLU A 173 10.22 -11.04 8.44
N THR A 174 10.59 -10.27 7.40
CA THR A 174 10.10 -10.52 6.02
C THR A 174 10.40 -11.95 5.56
N MET A 175 11.60 -12.45 5.83
CA MET A 175 12.03 -13.79 5.42
C MET A 175 11.31 -14.90 6.18
N ALA A 176 11.00 -14.70 7.47
CA ALA A 176 10.25 -15.65 8.28
C ALA A 176 8.80 -15.75 7.80
N TYR A 177 8.13 -14.61 7.59
CA TYR A 177 6.80 -14.55 6.98
C TYR A 177 6.79 -15.25 5.62
N THR A 178 7.76 -14.94 4.76
CA THR A 178 7.85 -15.55 3.43
C THR A 178 7.99 -17.06 3.51
N LYS A 179 8.86 -17.57 4.39
CA LYS A 179 9.05 -19.01 4.59
C LYS A 179 7.72 -19.68 4.98
N GLN A 180 7.03 -19.16 5.99
CA GLN A 180 5.74 -19.69 6.43
C GLN A 180 4.68 -19.65 5.31
N ALA A 181 4.64 -18.58 4.54
CA ALA A 181 3.70 -18.45 3.42
C ALA A 181 4.00 -19.44 2.29
N VAL A 182 5.28 -19.69 1.98
CA VAL A 182 5.71 -20.70 1.00
C VAL A 182 5.40 -22.11 1.48
N GLU A 183 5.67 -22.42 2.76
CA GLU A 183 5.33 -23.72 3.38
C GLU A 183 3.81 -23.98 3.40
N ALA A 184 2.99 -22.93 3.60
CA ALA A 184 1.54 -22.99 3.44
C ALA A 184 1.06 -22.97 1.97
N GLY A 185 1.97 -23.06 1.00
CA GLY A 185 1.66 -23.13 -0.43
C GLY A 185 1.10 -21.85 -1.03
N ARG A 186 1.33 -20.67 -0.42
CA ARG A 186 0.62 -19.42 -0.75
C ARG A 186 1.14 -18.68 -1.98
N LEU A 187 0.24 -17.92 -2.62
CA LEU A 187 0.57 -17.04 -3.75
C LEU A 187 1.07 -15.66 -3.27
N GLY A 188 2.35 -15.37 -3.49
CA GLY A 188 2.93 -14.07 -3.19
C GLY A 188 2.82 -13.10 -4.36
N VAL A 189 2.67 -11.80 -4.07
CA VAL A 189 2.67 -10.72 -5.08
C VAL A 189 3.70 -9.66 -4.71
N ILE A 190 4.64 -9.38 -5.61
CA ILE A 190 5.68 -8.36 -5.43
C ILE A 190 5.72 -7.38 -6.61
N PHE A 191 5.95 -6.11 -6.30
CA PHE A 191 6.16 -5.02 -7.25
C PHE A 191 7.63 -4.60 -7.24
N PRO A 192 8.52 -5.20 -8.07
CA PRO A 192 9.96 -5.16 -7.80
C PRO A 192 10.61 -3.79 -8.00
N SER A 193 9.97 -2.85 -8.68
CA SER A 193 10.45 -1.46 -8.76
C SER A 193 10.44 -0.74 -7.40
N GLY A 194 9.65 -1.23 -6.43
CA GLY A 194 9.57 -0.72 -5.04
C GLY A 194 9.07 0.72 -4.90
N ARG A 195 8.83 1.41 -6.01
CA ARG A 195 8.45 2.81 -6.16
C ARG A 195 7.77 2.99 -7.52
N LEU A 196 6.78 3.88 -7.57
CA LEU A 196 6.00 4.18 -8.77
C LEU A 196 6.87 4.58 -9.98
N ALA A 197 6.44 4.15 -11.17
CA ALA A 197 7.07 4.47 -12.45
C ALA A 197 7.38 5.97 -12.59
N LYS A 198 8.58 6.31 -13.06
CA LYS A 198 9.02 7.71 -13.20
C LYS A 198 8.50 8.30 -14.51
N ARG A 199 7.75 9.39 -14.43
CA ARG A 199 7.33 10.16 -15.61
C ARG A 199 8.55 10.83 -16.28
N ARG A 200 8.63 10.73 -17.61
CA ARG A 200 9.44 11.61 -18.47
C ARG A 200 8.55 12.09 -19.63
N GLY A 201 8.26 13.39 -19.70
CA GLY A 201 7.35 13.94 -20.70
C GLY A 201 5.92 13.35 -20.61
N LEU A 202 5.46 12.71 -21.68
CA LEU A 202 4.14 12.05 -21.77
C LEU A 202 4.19 10.52 -21.52
N ARG A 203 5.35 9.99 -21.12
CA ARG A 203 5.62 8.55 -20.96
C ARG A 203 5.96 8.21 -19.50
N LEU A 204 5.44 7.07 -19.03
CA LEU A 204 5.78 6.50 -17.72
C LEU A 204 6.86 5.44 -17.91
N HIS A 205 8.05 5.67 -17.39
CA HIS A 205 9.16 4.71 -17.45
C HIS A 205 9.20 3.88 -16.15
N GLU A 206 9.19 2.56 -16.27
CA GLU A 206 9.40 1.70 -15.11
C GLU A 206 10.83 1.87 -14.56
N ARG A 207 10.97 1.89 -13.24
CA ARG A 207 12.26 2.05 -12.56
C ARG A 207 13.09 0.75 -12.66
N PRO A 208 14.41 0.79 -12.38
CA PRO A 208 15.18 -0.44 -12.16
C PRO A 208 14.50 -1.30 -11.11
N TRP A 209 14.31 -2.58 -11.42
CA TRP A 209 13.71 -3.54 -10.50
C TRP A 209 14.75 -4.01 -9.47
N MET A 210 14.34 -4.15 -8.21
CA MET A 210 15.17 -4.71 -7.16
C MET A 210 15.31 -6.23 -7.33
N ALA A 211 16.54 -6.72 -7.25
CA ALA A 211 16.88 -8.14 -7.39
C ALA A 211 16.18 -9.08 -6.39
N SER A 212 15.54 -8.55 -5.34
CA SER A 212 14.88 -9.31 -4.28
C SER A 212 13.83 -10.30 -4.81
N ALA A 213 13.09 -9.99 -5.87
CA ALA A 213 12.11 -10.95 -6.42
C ALA A 213 12.79 -12.19 -7.02
N ALA A 214 13.90 -12.01 -7.75
CA ALA A 214 14.70 -13.11 -8.29
C ALA A 214 15.41 -13.90 -7.16
N MET A 215 15.94 -13.21 -6.14
CA MET A 215 16.52 -13.86 -4.96
C MET A 215 15.52 -14.74 -4.22
N LEU A 216 14.28 -14.25 -4.01
CA LEU A 216 13.22 -15.00 -3.34
C LEU A 216 12.79 -16.21 -4.18
N ALA A 217 12.57 -16.01 -5.48
CA ALA A 217 12.18 -17.09 -6.39
C ALA A 217 13.22 -18.23 -6.44
N ARG A 218 14.52 -17.90 -6.51
CA ARG A 218 15.61 -18.89 -6.44
C ARG A 218 15.69 -19.57 -5.08
N LYS A 219 15.60 -18.82 -3.98
CA LYS A 219 15.76 -19.33 -2.61
C LYS A 219 14.65 -20.29 -2.18
N PHE A 220 13.44 -20.10 -2.69
CA PHE A 220 12.25 -20.88 -2.34
C PHE A 220 11.73 -21.71 -3.52
N GLU A 221 12.50 -21.83 -4.60
CA GLU A 221 12.18 -22.59 -5.82
C GLU A 221 10.77 -22.27 -6.37
N LEU A 222 10.41 -20.98 -6.38
CA LEU A 222 9.07 -20.53 -6.77
C LEU A 222 8.95 -20.35 -8.28
N PRO A 223 7.91 -20.90 -8.94
CA PRO A 223 7.54 -20.45 -10.27
C PRO A 223 7.11 -18.99 -10.22
N VAL A 224 7.59 -18.19 -11.18
CA VAL A 224 7.38 -16.75 -11.22
C VAL A 224 6.42 -16.38 -12.36
N ILE A 225 5.29 -15.77 -12.04
CA ILE A 225 4.29 -15.35 -13.02
C ILE A 225 4.46 -13.84 -13.29
N PRO A 226 4.89 -13.43 -14.50
CA PRO A 226 4.97 -12.03 -14.87
C PRO A 226 3.58 -11.45 -15.14
N VAL A 227 3.26 -10.27 -14.60
CA VAL A 227 1.96 -9.61 -14.78
C VAL A 227 2.14 -8.15 -15.18
N ASN A 228 1.63 -7.77 -16.34
CA ASN A 228 1.63 -6.40 -16.82
C ASN A 228 0.34 -5.69 -16.43
N ILE A 229 0.47 -4.52 -15.82
CA ILE A 229 -0.61 -3.58 -15.52
C ILE A 229 -0.39 -2.34 -16.38
N ARG A 230 -1.37 -2.04 -17.23
CA ARG A 230 -1.45 -0.80 -18.01
C ARG A 230 -2.57 0.07 -17.47
N ALA A 231 -2.18 1.03 -16.65
CA ALA A 231 -3.02 2.09 -16.09
C ALA A 231 -2.15 3.34 -15.84
N ARG A 232 -2.75 4.43 -15.35
CA ARG A 232 -2.04 5.66 -14.95
C ARG A 232 -2.74 6.30 -13.74
N ASN A 233 -1.99 7.10 -12.96
CA ASN A 233 -2.58 7.95 -11.93
C ASN A 233 -3.28 9.18 -12.55
N SER A 234 -3.92 10.01 -11.74
CA SER A 234 -4.49 11.28 -12.20
C SER A 234 -3.37 12.31 -12.49
N VAL A 235 -3.74 13.41 -13.17
CA VAL A 235 -2.81 14.53 -13.41
C VAL A 235 -2.31 15.14 -12.09
N LEU A 236 -3.12 15.10 -11.03
CA LEU A 236 -2.82 15.66 -9.72
C LEU A 236 -1.68 14.89 -9.03
N PHE A 237 -1.68 13.56 -9.10
CA PHE A 237 -0.54 12.74 -8.68
C PHE A 237 0.76 13.18 -9.34
N TYR A 238 0.78 13.31 -10.67
CA TYR A 238 2.00 13.66 -11.41
C TYR A 238 2.45 15.10 -11.17
N LEU A 239 1.53 16.00 -10.79
CA LEU A 239 1.86 17.34 -10.34
C LEU A 239 2.57 17.30 -8.96
N PHE A 240 2.00 16.60 -7.97
CA PHE A 240 2.61 16.49 -6.65
C PHE A 240 3.89 15.64 -6.62
N ASP A 241 4.00 14.61 -7.46
CA ASP A 241 5.23 13.85 -7.73
C ASP A 241 6.40 14.74 -8.19
N ALA A 242 6.08 15.75 -9.02
CA ALA A 242 7.05 16.72 -9.51
C ALA A 242 7.39 17.82 -8.49
N ILE A 243 6.47 18.16 -7.59
CA ILE A 243 6.68 19.21 -6.57
C ILE A 243 7.53 18.71 -5.40
N HIS A 244 7.16 17.61 -4.73
CA HIS A 244 7.94 17.10 -3.60
C HIS A 244 7.66 15.62 -3.28
N PRO A 245 8.68 14.78 -2.98
CA PRO A 245 8.48 13.36 -2.66
C PRO A 245 7.47 13.09 -1.54
N THR A 246 7.47 13.90 -0.48
CA THR A 246 6.49 13.79 0.61
C THR A 246 5.05 14.05 0.17
N LEU A 247 4.82 14.96 -0.77
CA LEU A 247 3.46 15.26 -1.23
C LEU A 247 2.89 14.09 -2.03
N ARG A 248 3.71 13.43 -2.85
CA ARG A 248 3.37 12.15 -3.49
C ARG A 248 2.89 11.12 -2.48
N ASP A 249 3.60 10.95 -1.36
CA ASP A 249 3.26 9.91 -0.39
C ASP A 249 1.93 10.18 0.33
N ILE A 250 1.53 11.45 0.47
CA ILE A 250 0.22 11.85 1.05
C ILE A 250 -0.90 11.75 -0.03
N THR A 251 -0.60 11.94 -1.32
CA THR A 251 -1.62 11.89 -2.39
C THR A 251 -2.12 10.49 -2.73
N LEU A 252 -1.40 9.42 -2.37
CA LEU A 252 -1.72 8.07 -2.80
C LEU A 252 -3.13 7.59 -2.42
N PHE A 253 -3.65 8.00 -1.26
CA PHE A 253 -5.02 7.69 -0.85
C PHE A 253 -6.08 8.50 -1.61
N HIS A 254 -5.83 9.79 -1.86
CA HIS A 254 -6.68 10.62 -2.72
C HIS A 254 -6.78 10.05 -4.14
N GLU A 255 -5.65 9.58 -4.68
CA GLU A 255 -5.54 8.96 -5.99
C GLU A 255 -6.19 7.58 -6.06
N MET A 256 -6.17 6.80 -4.98
CA MET A 256 -7.01 5.59 -4.88
C MET A 256 -8.49 5.97 -4.97
N LEU A 257 -8.93 6.99 -4.23
CA LEU A 257 -10.34 7.38 -4.13
C LEU A 257 -10.91 8.06 -5.38
N ASN A 258 -10.06 8.64 -6.24
CA ASN A 258 -10.48 9.35 -7.46
C ASN A 258 -10.26 8.55 -8.77
N LYS A 259 -9.96 7.25 -8.69
CA LYS A 259 -9.73 6.36 -9.85
C LYS A 259 -10.98 5.81 -10.54
N ASP A 260 -12.17 6.20 -10.09
CA ASP A 260 -13.54 5.99 -10.63
C ASP A 260 -13.69 5.87 -12.17
N ARG A 261 -12.76 6.44 -12.96
CA ARG A 261 -12.88 6.67 -14.41
C ARG A 261 -11.70 6.22 -15.28
N GLN A 262 -10.68 5.55 -14.73
CA GLN A 262 -9.48 5.18 -15.50
C GLN A 262 -9.43 3.68 -15.80
N PRO A 263 -9.26 3.27 -17.07
CA PRO A 263 -9.22 1.86 -17.43
C PRO A 263 -7.93 1.18 -16.94
N PHE A 264 -8.07 -0.02 -16.41
CA PHE A 264 -6.96 -0.95 -16.19
C PHE A 264 -6.98 -2.02 -17.27
N VAL A 265 -5.82 -2.32 -17.85
CA VAL A 265 -5.61 -3.55 -18.62
C VAL A 265 -4.55 -4.38 -17.91
N VAL A 266 -4.88 -5.64 -17.58
CA VAL A 266 -4.02 -6.57 -16.86
C VAL A 266 -3.76 -7.80 -17.73
N THR A 267 -2.49 -8.03 -18.07
CA THR A 267 -2.06 -9.20 -18.85
C THR A 267 -1.21 -10.10 -17.97
N VAL A 268 -1.63 -11.35 -17.75
CA VAL A 268 -0.88 -12.37 -17.00
C VAL A 268 -0.12 -13.25 -17.99
N GLY A 269 1.20 -13.33 -17.85
CA GLY A 269 2.06 -14.18 -18.67
C GLY A 269 2.15 -15.62 -18.17
N GLU A 270 2.94 -16.44 -18.87
CA GLU A 270 3.16 -17.85 -18.49
C GLU A 270 4.14 -17.96 -17.30
N PRO A 271 4.03 -19.00 -16.46
CA PRO A 271 4.96 -19.21 -15.35
C PRO A 271 6.40 -19.47 -15.82
N ILE A 272 7.34 -18.69 -15.29
CA ILE A 272 8.77 -18.84 -15.51
C ILE A 272 9.33 -19.74 -14.40
N SER A 273 10.03 -20.81 -14.77
CA SER A 273 10.68 -21.71 -13.82
C SER A 273 11.75 -20.98 -12.99
N PRO A 274 11.89 -21.26 -11.67
CA PRO A 274 13.01 -20.73 -10.88
C PRO A 274 14.38 -21.15 -11.45
N SER A 275 14.47 -22.32 -12.12
CA SER A 275 15.70 -22.78 -12.77
C SER A 275 16.10 -21.95 -14.00
N ALA A 276 15.17 -21.19 -14.61
CA ALA A 276 15.48 -20.23 -15.66
C ALA A 276 16.13 -18.94 -15.12
N LEU A 277 16.15 -18.75 -13.79
CA LEU A 277 16.82 -17.65 -13.09
C LEU A 277 18.23 -18.05 -12.62
N SER A 278 18.90 -18.97 -13.33
CA SER A 278 20.15 -19.61 -12.91
C SER A 278 21.39 -18.70 -12.89
N GLY A 279 21.32 -17.52 -13.51
CA GLY A 279 22.38 -16.51 -13.47
C GLY A 279 22.47 -15.72 -12.17
N SER A 280 23.04 -14.53 -12.25
CA SER A 280 23.04 -13.54 -11.16
C SER A 280 21.61 -13.09 -10.81
N SER A 281 21.44 -12.49 -9.62
CA SER A 281 20.11 -12.00 -9.20
C SER A 281 19.68 -10.79 -10.05
N GLU A 282 20.66 -10.07 -10.59
CA GLU A 282 20.59 -8.94 -11.51
C GLU A 282 20.11 -9.37 -12.90
N GLU A 283 20.68 -10.45 -13.47
CA GLU A 283 20.21 -11.03 -14.73
C GLU A 283 18.81 -11.65 -14.58
N GLY A 284 18.57 -12.35 -13.47
CA GLY A 284 17.28 -12.93 -13.14
C GLY A 284 16.18 -11.86 -13.04
N ILE A 285 16.43 -10.74 -12.37
CA ILE A 285 15.42 -9.68 -12.26
C ILE A 285 15.21 -8.94 -13.60
N GLU A 286 16.24 -8.78 -14.43
CA GLU A 286 16.08 -8.18 -15.76
C GLU A 286 15.39 -9.12 -16.76
N LEU A 287 15.54 -10.44 -16.62
CA LEU A 287 14.70 -11.42 -17.33
C LEU A 287 13.23 -11.25 -16.95
N LEU A 288 12.92 -11.25 -15.65
CA LEU A 288 11.54 -11.07 -15.14
C LEU A 288 10.93 -9.72 -15.56
N ARG A 289 11.74 -8.65 -15.54
CA ARG A 289 11.34 -7.31 -16.01
C ARG A 289 11.03 -7.30 -17.51
N ARG A 290 11.89 -7.89 -18.34
CA ARG A 290 11.67 -7.99 -19.80
C ARG A 290 10.42 -8.79 -20.12
N ALA A 291 10.24 -9.96 -19.49
CA ALA A 291 9.04 -10.79 -19.65
C ALA A 291 7.77 -10.00 -19.27
N THR A 292 7.78 -9.34 -18.11
CA THR A 292 6.64 -8.53 -17.65
C THR A 292 6.31 -7.36 -18.58
N LEU A 293 7.32 -6.68 -19.13
CA LEU A 293 7.07 -5.54 -20.03
C LEU A 293 6.65 -5.98 -21.44
N ALA A 294 7.09 -7.15 -21.92
CA ALA A 294 6.70 -7.69 -23.23
C ALA A 294 5.17 -7.95 -23.35
N LEU A 295 4.53 -8.34 -22.26
CA LEU A 295 3.07 -8.53 -22.15
C LEU A 295 2.24 -7.25 -22.40
N GLY A 296 2.87 -6.07 -22.40
CA GLY A 296 2.21 -4.78 -22.63
C GLY A 296 1.94 -4.42 -24.10
N GLY A 297 2.47 -5.19 -25.05
CA GLY A 297 2.37 -4.93 -26.49
C GLY A 297 3.56 -4.17 -27.09
N ARG A 298 3.54 -3.97 -28.42
CA ARG A 298 4.71 -3.57 -29.21
C ARG A 298 5.38 -2.25 -28.76
N ALA A 299 6.68 -2.37 -28.50
CA ALA A 299 7.71 -1.36 -28.76
C ALA A 299 7.54 0.02 -28.10
N ASP A 300 7.30 0.03 -26.79
CA ASP A 300 8.04 0.92 -25.90
C ASP A 300 7.92 0.38 -24.46
N HIS A 301 9.01 0.36 -23.69
CA HIS A 301 9.01 -0.01 -22.26
C HIS A 301 8.40 1.11 -21.39
N THR A 302 7.37 1.79 -21.91
CA THR A 302 6.73 2.94 -21.31
C THR A 302 5.22 2.92 -21.54
N VAL A 303 4.45 3.22 -20.49
CA VAL A 303 3.02 3.47 -20.67
C VAL A 303 2.83 4.87 -21.24
N SER A 304 2.29 4.97 -22.45
CA SER A 304 1.85 6.25 -23.02
C SER A 304 0.61 6.72 -22.27
N MET A 305 0.67 7.94 -21.72
CA MET A 305 -0.49 8.50 -21.02
C MET A 305 -1.68 8.76 -21.95
N ILE A 306 -1.49 8.77 -23.28
CA ILE A 306 -2.55 8.97 -24.27
C ILE A 306 -3.30 7.65 -24.52
N SER A 307 -2.61 6.52 -24.67
CA SER A 307 -3.26 5.21 -24.83
C SER A 307 -3.87 4.64 -23.55
N ALA A 308 -3.51 5.21 -22.39
CA ALA A 308 -4.15 4.97 -21.09
C ALA A 308 -5.33 5.94 -20.79
N THR A 309 -5.89 6.61 -21.82
CA THR A 309 -7.09 7.46 -21.72
C THR A 309 -8.30 6.75 -22.33
N ARG A 310 -9.51 6.97 -21.79
CA ARG A 310 -10.79 6.44 -22.34
C ARG A 310 -11.11 6.84 -23.79
N ARG A 311 -10.40 7.81 -24.37
CA ARG A 311 -10.50 8.17 -25.78
C ARG A 311 -9.12 7.98 -26.44
N PRO A 312 -8.90 6.92 -27.22
CA PRO A 312 -7.79 6.94 -28.16
C PRO A 312 -8.07 8.07 -29.16
N VAL A 313 -7.15 9.04 -29.25
CA VAL A 313 -7.15 9.95 -30.40
C VAL A 313 -7.01 9.08 -31.65
N LEU A 314 -7.82 9.37 -32.66
CA LEU A 314 -8.06 8.53 -33.83
C LEU A 314 -6.78 7.89 -34.38
N ARG A 315 -6.87 6.58 -34.67
CA ARG A 315 -5.93 5.94 -35.60
C ARG A 315 -6.08 6.63 -36.96
N PHE A 316 -5.00 7.23 -37.42
CA PHE A 316 -4.65 7.34 -38.83
C PHE A 316 -3.48 6.38 -39.04
#